data_AF-A0A3N5PPP6-F1
#
_entry.id   AF-A0A3N5PPP6-F1
#
_cell.length_a   1.000
_cell.length_b   1.000
_cell.length_c   1.000
_cell.angle_alpha   90.00
_cell.angle_beta   90.00
_cell.angle_gamma   90.00
#
_symmetry.space_group_name_H-M   'P 1'
#
loop_
_entity.id
_entity.type
_entity.pdbx_description
1 polymer ?
#
loop_
_entity_poly.entity_id
_entity_poly.type
_entity_poly.pdbx_seq_one_letter_code
_entity_poly.pdbx_strand_id
1 'polypeptide(L)'
;MNKRVLIASALAAAIAGPALVSAQGPAPQPEFRAEKCYGIAKAGKNDCASTGNNSCAGTARADADPRAWIYVPAGYCERIVSGSLTPKA
;
A
#
# COMPACT_ATOMS: atom_id res chain seq x y z
N MET A 1 -39.15 7.48 -12.20
CA MET A 1 -38.12 7.26 -11.16
C MET A 1 -38.28 8.31 -10.06
N ASN A 2 -38.42 7.89 -8.81
CA ASN A 2 -38.84 8.76 -7.71
C ASN A 2 -37.60 9.47 -7.10
N LYS A 3 -37.47 10.80 -7.27
CA LYS A 3 -36.28 11.57 -6.83
C LYS A 3 -35.93 11.37 -5.35
N ARG A 4 -36.95 11.12 -4.51
CA ARG A 4 -36.78 10.79 -3.08
C ARG A 4 -36.00 9.49 -2.84
N VAL A 5 -36.18 8.49 -3.71
CA VAL A 5 -35.47 7.21 -3.65
C VAL A 5 -34.00 7.39 -4.04
N LEU A 6 -33.69 8.27 -5.00
CA LEU A 6 -32.31 8.59 -5.40
C LEU A 6 -31.54 9.36 -4.33
N ILE A 7 -32.19 10.28 -3.61
CA ILE A 7 -31.55 11.04 -2.53
C ILE A 7 -31.29 10.15 -1.30
N ALA A 8 -32.26 9.30 -0.93
CA ALA A 8 -32.11 8.39 0.20
C ALA A 8 -31.00 7.34 -0.02
N SER A 9 -30.83 6.85 -1.25
CA SER A 9 -29.78 5.88 -1.60
C SER A 9 -28.38 6.50 -1.63
N ALA A 10 -28.23 7.76 -2.06
CA ALA A 10 -26.96 8.48 -2.00
C ALA A 10 -26.47 8.72 -0.56
N LEU A 11 -27.40 9.03 0.36
CA LEU A 11 -27.06 9.25 1.77
C LEU A 11 -26.64 7.96 2.48
N ALA A 12 -27.31 6.83 2.19
CA ALA A 12 -26.93 5.53 2.73
C ALA A 12 -25.52 5.08 2.29
N ALA A 13 -25.14 5.33 1.03
CA ALA A 13 -23.80 5.03 0.52
C ALA A 13 -22.70 5.90 1.18
N ALA A 14 -23.01 7.17 1.50
CA ALA A 14 -22.06 8.09 2.13
C ALA A 14 -21.71 7.71 3.59
N ILE A 15 -22.61 7.01 4.30
CA ILE A 15 -22.40 6.59 5.70
C ILE A 15 -21.70 5.23 5.76
N ALA A 16 -21.90 4.36 4.77
CA ALA A 16 -21.23 3.06 4.68
C ALA A 16 -19.80 3.13 4.08
N GLY A 17 -19.51 4.15 3.27
CA GLY A 17 -18.21 4.32 2.61
C GLY A 17 -16.98 4.48 3.53
N PRO A 18 -17.04 5.26 4.62
CA PRO A 18 -15.88 5.48 5.51
C PRO A 18 -15.43 4.22 6.25
N ALA A 19 -16.34 3.30 6.56
CA ALA A 19 -16.03 2.09 7.33
C ALA A 19 -15.02 1.17 6.61
N LEU A 20 -15.00 1.20 5.27
CA LEU A 20 -14.08 0.42 4.44
C LEU A 20 -12.67 1.05 4.33
N VAL A 21 -12.53 2.34 4.62
CA VAL A 21 -11.24 3.06 4.55
C VAL A 21 -10.41 2.87 5.83
N SER A 22 -11.06 2.64 6.96
CA SER A 22 -10.42 2.44 8.28
C SER A 22 -9.50 1.21 8.37
N ALA A 23 -9.52 0.31 7.38
CA ALA A 23 -8.61 -0.84 7.33
C ALA A 23 -7.24 -0.54 6.68
N GLN A 24 -7.02 0.68 6.18
CA GLN A 24 -5.78 1.05 5.49
C GLN A 24 -4.70 1.53 6.48
N GLY A 25 -4.25 0.62 7.34
CA GLY A 25 -3.06 0.82 8.16
C GLY A 25 -1.76 0.53 7.38
N PRO A 26 -0.58 0.79 7.98
CA PRO A 26 0.68 0.26 7.50
C PRO A 26 0.58 -1.26 7.29
N ALA A 27 1.35 -1.82 6.35
CA ALA A 27 1.35 -3.26 6.18
C ALA A 27 1.66 -3.96 7.52
N PRO A 28 0.89 -4.99 7.91
CA PRO A 28 1.12 -5.71 9.15
C PRO A 28 2.53 -6.27 9.13
N GLN A 29 3.26 -6.10 10.23
CA GLN A 29 4.60 -6.69 10.32
C GLN A 29 4.47 -8.21 10.33
N PRO A 30 5.31 -8.92 9.54
CA PRO A 30 5.41 -10.36 9.64
C PRO A 30 5.81 -10.82 11.04
N GLU A 31 5.51 -12.08 11.39
CA GLU A 31 5.88 -12.67 12.70
C GLU A 31 7.40 -12.85 12.87
N PHE A 32 8.15 -12.85 11.77
CA PHE A 32 9.61 -12.88 11.79
C PHE A 32 10.20 -11.45 11.84
N ARG A 33 11.46 -11.34 12.26
CA ARG A 33 12.20 -10.07 12.17
C ARG A 33 12.29 -9.63 10.71
N ALA A 34 11.54 -8.59 10.37
CA ALA A 34 11.43 -8.08 9.01
C ALA A 34 12.02 -6.67 8.89
N GLU A 35 12.43 -6.31 7.68
CA GLU A 35 12.88 -4.97 7.31
C GLU A 35 12.17 -4.53 6.03
N LYS A 36 12.04 -3.21 5.84
CA LYS A 36 11.52 -2.66 4.59
C LYS A 36 12.63 -2.71 3.54
N CYS A 37 12.32 -3.26 2.37
CA CYS A 37 13.23 -3.22 1.23
C CYS A 37 12.59 -2.48 0.06
N TYR A 38 13.19 -1.35 -0.30
CA TYR A 38 12.73 -0.43 -1.32
C TYR A 38 13.28 -0.80 -2.69
N GLY A 39 12.52 -0.50 -3.75
CA GLY A 39 12.98 -0.64 -5.14
C GLY A 39 13.00 -2.07 -5.68
N ILE A 40 12.39 -3.03 -4.97
CA ILE A 40 12.36 -4.45 -5.39
C ILE A 40 10.94 -4.97 -5.67
N ALA A 41 9.91 -4.16 -5.39
CA ALA A 41 8.53 -4.56 -5.58
C ALA A 41 8.17 -4.65 -7.07
N LYS A 42 7.41 -5.68 -7.45
CA LYS A 42 6.74 -5.73 -8.75
C LYS A 42 5.61 -4.69 -8.80
N ALA A 43 5.25 -4.21 -9.98
CA ALA A 43 4.06 -3.39 -10.20
C ALA A 43 2.83 -4.05 -9.54
N GLY A 44 2.09 -3.26 -8.76
CA GLY A 44 0.93 -3.71 -8.01
C GLY A 44 1.23 -4.64 -6.82
N LYS A 45 2.49 -4.74 -6.38
CA LYS A 45 2.92 -5.63 -5.27
C LYS A 45 3.71 -4.93 -4.18
N ASN A 46 3.55 -3.61 -4.03
CA ASN A 46 4.12 -2.88 -2.90
C ASN A 46 3.24 -2.97 -1.65
N ASP A 47 3.85 -2.79 -0.49
CA ASP A 47 3.17 -2.69 0.80
C ASP A 47 2.63 -1.28 1.07
N CYS A 48 1.59 -1.20 1.93
CA CYS A 48 1.02 0.06 2.43
C CYS A 48 2.07 0.93 3.12
N ALA A 49 1.85 2.24 3.12
CA ALA A 49 2.79 3.26 3.60
C ALA A 49 4.12 3.30 2.81
N SER A 50 4.08 2.99 1.51
CA SER A 50 5.14 3.40 0.58
C SER A 50 5.10 4.91 0.33
N THR A 51 6.19 5.51 -0.15
CA THR A 51 6.28 6.98 -0.28
C THR A 51 5.66 7.44 -1.61
N GLY A 52 4.95 8.59 -1.57
CA GLY A 52 4.33 9.22 -2.74
C GLY A 52 3.05 8.51 -3.23
N ASN A 53 2.86 8.43 -4.55
CA ASN A 53 1.63 7.90 -5.17
C ASN A 53 1.40 6.39 -4.99
N ASN A 54 2.25 5.72 -4.20
CA ASN A 54 2.20 4.29 -3.93
C ASN A 54 1.76 4.00 -2.49
N SER A 55 1.19 4.98 -1.77
CA SER A 55 0.94 4.89 -0.34
C SER A 55 0.03 3.73 0.08
N CYS A 56 -0.84 3.24 -0.79
CA CYS A 56 -1.66 2.05 -0.53
C CYS A 56 -1.00 0.78 -1.09
N ALA A 57 -1.26 -0.36 -0.46
CA ALA A 57 -0.77 -1.65 -0.94
C ALA A 57 -1.27 -1.90 -2.38
N GLY A 58 -0.37 -2.41 -3.22
CA GLY A 58 -0.65 -2.74 -4.60
C GLY A 58 -0.90 -1.55 -5.55
N THR A 59 -0.46 -0.34 -5.20
CA THR A 59 -0.65 0.86 -6.04
C THR A 59 0.60 1.27 -6.84
N ALA A 60 1.74 0.62 -6.62
CA ALA A 60 2.95 0.79 -7.42
C ALA A 60 2.67 0.51 -8.90
N ARG A 61 2.99 1.48 -9.77
CA ARG A 61 2.66 1.40 -11.21
C ARG A 61 3.74 0.73 -12.05
N ALA A 62 4.97 0.70 -11.56
CA ALA A 62 6.12 0.14 -12.25
C ALA A 62 6.81 -0.90 -11.37
N ASP A 63 7.47 -1.84 -12.03
CA ASP A 63 8.43 -2.72 -11.37
C ASP A 63 9.60 -1.89 -10.84
N ALA A 64 10.09 -2.26 -9.66
CA ALA A 64 11.24 -1.63 -9.02
C ALA A 64 11.08 -0.11 -8.78
N ASP A 65 9.86 0.38 -8.52
CA ASP A 65 9.67 1.79 -8.14
C ASP A 65 10.52 2.12 -6.89
N PRO A 66 11.43 3.11 -6.96
CA PRO A 66 12.41 3.41 -5.91
C PRO A 66 11.80 3.78 -4.55
N ARG A 67 10.53 4.17 -4.54
CA ARG A 67 9.77 4.59 -3.35
C ARG A 67 8.79 3.53 -2.87
N ALA A 68 8.54 2.50 -3.68
CA ALA A 68 7.79 1.32 -3.29
C ALA A 68 8.68 0.38 -2.49
N TRP A 69 8.11 -0.22 -1.45
CA TRP A 69 8.79 -1.22 -0.63
C TRP A 69 7.92 -2.44 -0.39
N ILE A 70 8.56 -3.52 0.03
CA ILE A 70 7.94 -4.70 0.63
C ILE A 70 8.71 -5.13 1.87
N TYR A 71 8.05 -5.84 2.79
CA TYR A 71 8.76 -6.52 3.87
C TYR A 71 9.58 -7.70 3.35
N VAL A 72 10.81 -7.82 3.83
CA VAL A 72 11.68 -8.98 3.65
C VAL A 72 12.24 -9.40 5.01
N PRO A 73 12.75 -10.64 5.17
CA PRO A 73 13.48 -11.01 6.39
C PRO A 73 14.65 -10.05 6.63
N ALA A 74 14.91 -9.72 7.90
CA ALA A 74 16.01 -8.82 8.25
C ALA A 74 17.35 -9.33 7.70
N GLY A 75 18.15 -8.42 7.12
CA GLY A 75 19.42 -8.73 6.45
C GLY A 75 19.29 -9.29 5.03
N TYR A 76 18.09 -9.42 4.47
CA TYR A 76 17.93 -9.86 3.07
C TYR A 76 18.04 -8.71 2.07
N CYS A 77 17.67 -7.49 2.44
CA CYS A 77 17.56 -6.41 1.46
C CYS A 77 18.90 -6.08 0.79
N GLU A 78 20.00 -6.12 1.56
CA GLU A 78 21.37 -5.91 1.04
C GLU A 78 21.85 -7.02 0.09
N ARG A 79 21.22 -8.19 0.12
CA ARG A 79 21.55 -9.34 -0.73
C ARG A 79 20.83 -9.28 -2.08
N ILE A 80 19.92 -8.32 -2.27
CA ILE A 80 19.13 -8.15 -3.48
C ILE A 80 19.72 -7.00 -4.29
N VAL A 81 20.00 -7.26 -5.56
CA VAL A 81 20.46 -6.22 -6.48
C VAL A 81 19.46 -5.06 -6.50
N SER A 82 19.96 -3.84 -6.32
CA SER A 82 19.16 -2.61 -6.23
C SER A 82 18.27 -2.47 -5.01
N GLY A 83 18.29 -3.41 -4.05
CA GLY A 83 17.64 -3.26 -2.75
C GLY A 83 18.17 -2.07 -1.97
N SER A 84 17.33 -1.49 -1.11
CA SER A 84 17.72 -0.41 -0.20
C SER A 84 16.85 -0.40 1.04
N LEU A 85 17.46 -0.13 2.19
CA LEU A 85 16.76 0.03 3.48
C LEU A 85 16.08 1.40 3.61
N THR A 86 16.41 2.33 2.72
CA THR A 86 15.81 3.67 2.67
C THR A 86 15.12 3.90 1.33
N PRO A 87 14.07 4.75 1.27
CA PRO A 87 13.51 5.19 -0.01
C PRO A 87 14.60 5.80 -0.88
N LYS A 88 14.62 5.44 -2.16
CA LYS A 88 15.46 6.13 -3.16
C LYS A 88 14.67 7.30 -3.73
N ALA A 89 15.38 8.39 -4.04
CA ALA A 89 14.81 9.59 -4.66
C ALA A 89 14.24 9.27 -6.05
#